data_AF-A0A2E4NGW0-F1
#
_entry.id   AF-A0A2E4NGW0-F1
#
_cell.length_a   1.000
_cell.length_b   1.000
_cell.length_c   1.000
_cell.angle_alpha   90.00
_cell.angle_beta   90.00
_cell.angle_gamma   90.00
#
_symmetry.space_group_name_H-M   'P 1'
#
loop_
_entity.id
_entity.type
_entity.pdbx_description
1 polymer ?
#
loop_
_entity_poly.entity_id
_entity_poly.type
_entity_poly.pdbx_seq_one_letter_code
_entity_poly.pdbx_strand_id
1 'polypeptide(L)'
;MPYYYPAEMETHQGKANPHQSIQQVAGEFMKAGVVTKPEGSGPPLHSHPNEEQFTYILSGELHYILGDEERIVKAGDMIHIPRNTKHRSRSINGEATFFTVKSPAGETGHLDEDYNKADDAEERESTYPGTK
;
A
#
# COMPACT_ATOMS: atom_id res chain seq x y z
N MET A 1 5.50 23.63 -1.52
CA MET A 1 6.69 23.52 -0.65
C MET A 1 7.40 22.22 -0.99
N PRO A 2 8.71 22.20 -1.29
CA PRO A 2 9.38 20.99 -1.78
C PRO A 2 9.92 20.06 -0.68
N TYR A 3 9.78 20.44 0.59
CA TYR A 3 10.21 19.65 1.74
C TYR A 3 8.99 19.21 2.54
N TYR A 4 8.95 17.91 2.85
CA TYR A 4 7.88 17.29 3.61
C TYR A 4 8.51 16.43 4.70
N TYR A 5 8.02 16.57 5.92
CA TYR A 5 8.49 15.84 7.08
C TYR A 5 7.35 14.93 7.56
N PRO A 6 7.33 13.64 7.17
CA PRO A 6 6.22 12.74 7.51
C PRO A 6 5.90 12.71 9.01
N ALA A 7 6.89 12.89 9.89
CA ALA A 7 6.71 12.96 11.34
C ALA A 7 5.90 14.19 11.82
N GLU A 8 5.82 15.25 11.01
CA GLU A 8 5.10 16.49 11.31
C GLU A 8 3.80 16.63 10.50
N MET A 9 3.55 15.71 9.57
CA MET A 9 2.38 15.74 8.70
C MET A 9 1.15 15.17 9.41
N GLU A 10 -0.01 15.74 9.11
CA GLU A 10 -1.28 15.12 9.50
C GLU A 10 -1.38 13.72 8.90
N THR A 11 -1.83 12.80 9.74
CA THR A 11 -2.04 11.42 9.35
C THR A 11 -3.48 11.23 8.95
N HIS A 12 -3.71 10.70 7.76
CA HIS A 12 -5.04 10.29 7.33
C HIS A 12 -5.17 8.76 7.44
N GLN A 13 -6.36 8.31 7.82
CA GLN A 13 -6.72 6.89 7.77
C GLN A 13 -7.16 6.56 6.34
N GLY A 14 -6.69 5.44 5.78
CA GLY A 14 -7.09 5.04 4.43
C GLY A 14 -8.56 4.61 4.36
N LYS A 15 -9.28 4.94 3.28
CA LYS A 15 -10.70 4.57 3.12
C LYS A 15 -10.91 3.06 3.13
N ALA A 16 -10.05 2.32 2.42
CA ALA A 16 -10.14 0.86 2.31
C ALA A 16 -9.64 0.11 3.56
N ASN A 17 -8.87 0.78 4.42
CA ASN A 17 -8.38 0.21 5.68
C ASN A 17 -8.16 1.34 6.70
N PRO A 18 -9.11 1.55 7.63
CA PRO A 18 -9.07 2.67 8.57
C PRO A 18 -8.07 2.48 9.71
N HIS A 19 -7.29 1.40 9.70
CA HIS A 19 -6.27 1.11 10.72
C HIS A 19 -4.86 1.48 10.27
N GLN A 20 -4.66 1.84 9.00
CA GLN A 20 -3.35 2.26 8.49
C GLN A 20 -3.21 3.78 8.52
N SER A 21 -2.06 4.24 8.97
CA SER A 21 -1.70 5.66 8.91
C SER A 21 -1.04 5.98 7.57
N ILE A 22 -1.45 7.09 6.97
CA ILE A 22 -0.93 7.57 5.68
C ILE A 22 -0.49 9.03 5.84
N GLN A 23 0.78 9.31 5.55
CA GLN A 23 1.29 10.66 5.33
C GLN A 23 1.71 10.77 3.87
N GLN A 24 1.02 11.62 3.11
CA GLN A 24 1.14 11.65 1.65
C GLN A 24 1.18 13.06 1.09
N VAL A 25 1.70 13.17 -0.13
CA VAL A 25 1.82 14.39 -0.91
C VAL A 25 1.49 14.09 -2.36
N ALA A 26 0.89 15.06 -3.04
CA ALA A 26 0.67 15.00 -4.47
C ALA A 26 1.49 16.10 -5.16
N GLY A 27 2.23 15.71 -6.19
CA GLY A 27 2.83 16.63 -7.16
C GLY A 27 1.98 16.71 -8.43
N GLU A 28 2.56 17.25 -9.50
CA GLU A 28 1.89 17.37 -10.79
C GLU A 28 1.68 16.02 -11.49
N PHE A 29 2.70 15.14 -11.45
CA PHE A 29 2.68 13.88 -12.22
C PHE A 29 2.48 12.63 -11.36
N MET A 30 2.77 12.73 -10.07
CA MET A 30 2.82 11.59 -9.17
C MET A 30 2.39 12.00 -7.77
N LYS A 31 1.94 11.01 -7.01
CA LYS A 31 1.68 11.13 -5.58
C LYS A 31 2.52 10.12 -4.84
N ALA A 32 2.96 10.48 -3.65
CA ALA A 32 3.83 9.64 -2.84
C ALA A 32 3.47 9.76 -1.37
N GLY A 33 3.82 8.76 -0.59
CA GLY A 33 3.61 8.80 0.85
C GLY A 33 4.31 7.69 1.59
N VAL A 34 4.30 7.84 2.91
CA VAL A 34 4.68 6.81 3.87
C VAL A 34 3.39 6.23 4.43
N VAL A 35 3.33 4.91 4.49
CA VAL A 35 2.20 4.16 5.04
C VAL A 35 2.71 3.24 6.13
N THR A 36 2.09 3.31 7.30
CA THR A 36 2.36 2.40 8.42
C THR A 36 1.12 1.57 8.72
N LYS A 37 1.33 0.26 8.82
CA LYS A 37 0.29 -0.74 9.03
C LYS A 37 0.54 -1.48 10.34
N PRO A 38 -0.40 -1.42 11.31
CA PRO A 38 -0.42 -2.36 12.43
C PRO A 38 -0.41 -3.80 11.95
N GLU A 39 0.04 -4.71 12.81
CA GLU A 39 0.00 -6.15 12.56
C GLU A 39 -1.39 -6.63 12.13
N GLY A 40 -1.45 -7.49 11.10
CA GLY A 40 -2.70 -7.98 10.55
C GLY A 40 -3.51 -6.95 9.75
N SER A 41 -3.05 -5.71 9.60
CA SER A 41 -3.75 -4.68 8.83
C SER A 41 -3.25 -4.57 7.38
N GLY A 42 -4.09 -4.02 6.51
CA GLY A 42 -3.92 -3.97 5.06
C GLY A 42 -5.27 -3.92 4.32
N PRO A 43 -5.32 -3.38 3.09
CA PRO A 43 -6.51 -3.46 2.27
C PRO A 43 -6.77 -4.91 1.81
N PRO A 44 -8.02 -5.28 1.46
CA PRO A 44 -8.26 -6.52 0.73
C PRO A 44 -7.60 -6.48 -0.65
N LEU A 45 -7.57 -7.62 -1.34
CA LEU A 45 -7.05 -7.71 -2.71
C LEU A 45 -7.77 -6.70 -3.61
N HIS A 46 -6.99 -5.93 -4.36
CA HIS A 46 -7.50 -4.86 -5.21
C HIS A 46 -6.54 -4.60 -6.37
N SER A 47 -6.95 -3.71 -7.27
CA SER A 47 -6.12 -3.23 -8.37
C SER A 47 -6.31 -1.73 -8.56
N HIS A 48 -5.38 -1.15 -9.33
CA HIS A 48 -5.40 0.24 -9.78
C HIS A 48 -5.35 0.24 -11.32
N PRO A 49 -6.49 0.40 -12.02
CA PRO A 49 -6.53 0.41 -13.49
C PRO A 49 -5.80 1.59 -14.12
N ASN A 50 -5.75 2.73 -13.43
CA ASN A 50 -5.22 3.98 -13.93
C ASN A 50 -3.83 4.30 -13.39
N GLU A 51 -3.41 3.68 -12.28
CA GLU A 51 -2.17 4.01 -11.60
C GLU A 51 -1.13 2.87 -11.63
N GLU A 52 0.09 3.19 -12.04
CA GLU A 52 1.26 2.35 -11.73
C GLU A 52 1.75 2.70 -10.33
N GLN A 53 2.25 1.71 -9.57
CA GLN A 53 2.72 1.90 -8.21
C GLN A 53 4.10 1.25 -7.98
N PHE A 54 4.94 1.94 -7.22
CA PHE A 54 6.12 1.36 -6.59
C PHE A 54 6.01 1.45 -5.08
N THR A 55 6.48 0.41 -4.39
CA THR A 55 6.54 0.34 -2.93
C THR A 55 7.94 -0.08 -2.50
N TYR A 56 8.50 0.60 -1.50
CA TYR A 56 9.78 0.28 -0.89
C TYR A 56 9.61 0.09 0.61
N ILE A 57 10.00 -1.06 1.13
CA ILE A 57 9.77 -1.41 2.54
C ILE A 57 10.84 -0.74 3.40
N LEU A 58 10.41 0.05 4.39
CA LEU A 58 11.28 0.80 5.30
C LEU A 58 11.53 0.01 6.59
N SER A 59 10.51 -0.67 7.11
CA SER A 59 10.59 -1.50 8.32
C SER A 59 9.51 -2.59 8.32
N GLY A 60 9.72 -3.60 9.16
CA GLY A 60 8.78 -4.72 9.34
C GLY A 60 8.74 -5.67 8.14
N GLU A 61 7.71 -6.50 8.14
CA GLU A 61 7.47 -7.54 7.14
C GLU A 61 6.03 -7.46 6.63
N LEU A 62 5.85 -7.63 5.33
CA LEU A 62 4.54 -7.70 4.70
C LEU A 62 4.40 -9.05 4.00
N HIS A 63 3.30 -9.72 4.25
CA HIS A 63 2.81 -10.75 3.37
C HIS A 63 2.17 -10.10 2.14
N TYR A 64 2.75 -10.33 0.96
CA TYR A 64 2.43 -9.64 -0.28
C TYR A 64 1.88 -10.61 -1.32
N ILE A 65 0.75 -10.25 -1.92
CA ILE A 65 0.24 -10.88 -3.16
C ILE A 65 0.47 -9.90 -4.30
N LEU A 66 1.00 -10.38 -5.43
CA LEU A 66 1.18 -9.62 -6.67
C LEU A 66 0.85 -10.52 -7.86
N GLY A 67 -0.31 -10.33 -8.47
CA GLY A 67 -0.85 -11.27 -9.45
C GLY A 67 -1.06 -12.64 -8.82
N ASP A 68 -0.42 -13.65 -9.41
CA ASP A 68 -0.46 -15.05 -8.95
C ASP A 68 0.65 -15.38 -7.94
N GLU A 69 1.57 -14.44 -7.69
CA GLU A 69 2.68 -14.65 -6.77
C GLU A 69 2.36 -14.19 -5.34
N GLU A 70 2.97 -14.89 -4.39
CA GLU A 70 2.83 -14.64 -2.96
C GLU A 70 4.20 -14.72 -2.30
N ARG A 71 4.60 -13.65 -1.59
CA ARG A 71 5.94 -13.52 -1.00
C ARG A 71 5.86 -12.81 0.34
N ILE A 72 6.82 -13.11 1.23
CA ILE A 72 7.15 -12.21 2.32
C ILE A 72 8.17 -11.19 1.81
N VAL A 73 7.85 -9.91 1.94
CA VAL A 73 8.75 -8.80 1.65
C VAL A 73 9.09 -8.08 2.95
N LYS A 74 10.31 -7.57 3.06
CA LYS A 74 10.86 -6.97 4.29
C LYS A 74 11.67 -5.72 3.96
N ALA A 75 12.11 -5.03 5.02
CA ALA A 75 12.92 -3.82 4.89
C ALA A 75 14.06 -3.97 3.87
N GLY A 76 14.13 -3.02 2.92
CA GLY A 76 15.08 -3.03 1.81
C GLY A 76 14.52 -3.59 0.49
N ASP A 77 13.40 -4.30 0.51
CA ASP A 77 12.77 -4.83 -0.71
C ASP A 77 11.99 -3.74 -1.45
N MET A 78 12.00 -3.83 -2.78
CA MET A 78 11.25 -2.97 -3.69
C MET A 78 10.25 -3.80 -4.51
N ILE A 79 9.03 -3.29 -4.62
CA ILE A 79 7.93 -3.92 -5.35
C ILE A 79 7.44 -2.95 -6.42
N HIS A 80 7.40 -3.42 -7.66
CA HIS A 80 6.75 -2.75 -8.78
C HIS A 80 5.38 -3.39 -9.01
N ILE A 81 4.35 -2.56 -9.10
CA ILE A 81 2.97 -2.97 -9.33
C ILE A 81 2.50 -2.30 -10.62
N PRO A 82 2.53 -3.03 -11.75
CA PRO A 82 1.95 -2.55 -12.99
C PRO A 82 0.44 -2.30 -12.84
N ARG A 83 -0.10 -1.39 -13.66
CA ARG A 83 -1.54 -1.14 -13.74
C ARG A 83 -2.33 -2.43 -13.92
N ASN A 84 -3.54 -2.47 -13.34
CA ASN A 84 -4.44 -3.64 -13.34
C ASN A 84 -3.90 -4.90 -12.63
N THR A 85 -2.70 -4.85 -12.05
CA THR A 85 -2.19 -6.01 -11.29
C THR A 85 -2.91 -6.10 -9.96
N LYS A 86 -3.60 -7.22 -9.72
CA LYS A 86 -4.18 -7.50 -8.40
C LYS A 86 -3.07 -7.61 -7.37
N HIS A 87 -3.21 -6.90 -6.26
CA HIS A 87 -2.23 -6.95 -5.20
C HIS A 87 -2.84 -6.73 -3.82
N ARG A 88 -2.13 -7.22 -2.82
CA ARG A 88 -2.48 -7.10 -1.40
C ARG A 88 -1.21 -7.06 -0.58
N SER A 89 -1.18 -6.22 0.45
CA SER A 89 -0.12 -6.26 1.45
C SER A 89 -0.69 -6.22 2.86
N ARG A 90 -0.25 -7.17 3.67
CA ARG A 90 -0.72 -7.41 5.03
C ARG A 90 0.48 -7.44 5.97
N SER A 91 0.46 -6.64 7.03
CA SER A 91 1.56 -6.64 8.01
C SER A 91 1.59 -7.94 8.79
N ILE A 92 2.78 -8.53 8.91
CA ILE A 92 3.04 -9.73 9.69
C ILE A 92 4.17 -9.48 10.68
N ASN A 93 4.19 -10.24 11.77
CA ASN A 93 5.25 -10.18 12.79
C ASN A 93 5.43 -8.77 13.37
N GLY A 94 4.32 -8.05 13.57
CA GLY A 94 4.29 -6.67 14.05
C GLY A 94 3.90 -5.63 13.00
N GLU A 95 4.24 -4.38 13.30
CA GLU A 95 4.00 -3.20 12.46
C GLU A 95 4.99 -3.15 11.29
N ALA A 96 4.52 -2.72 10.12
CA ALA A 96 5.36 -2.49 8.95
C ALA A 96 5.13 -1.09 8.37
N THR A 97 6.21 -0.46 7.94
CA THR A 97 6.20 0.86 7.30
C THR A 97 6.84 0.78 5.92
N PHE A 98 6.24 1.44 4.94
CA PHE A 98 6.77 1.50 3.58
C PHE A 98 6.55 2.87 2.94
N PHE A 99 7.46 3.23 2.05
CA PHE A 99 7.27 4.33 1.11
C PHE A 99 6.55 3.81 -0.14
N THR A 100 5.62 4.59 -0.68
CA THR A 100 4.96 4.25 -1.94
C THR A 100 4.81 5.49 -2.81
N VAL A 101 4.90 5.30 -4.13
CA VAL A 101 4.64 6.33 -5.14
C VAL A 101 3.73 5.76 -6.21
N LYS A 102 2.83 6.59 -6.74
CA LYS A 102 1.92 6.25 -7.82
C LYS A 102 1.90 7.30 -8.91
N SER A 103 1.68 6.86 -10.14
CA SER A 103 1.47 7.75 -11.29
C SER A 103 0.28 7.28 -12.15
N PRO A 104 -0.62 8.19 -12.55
CA PRO A 104 -0.58 9.65 -12.36
C PRO A 104 -0.88 10.08 -10.91
N ALA A 105 -0.78 11.38 -10.63
CA ALA A 105 -1.21 11.94 -9.34
C ALA A 105 -2.72 11.72 -9.08
N GLY A 106 -3.53 11.64 -10.13
CA GLY A 106 -4.99 11.58 -10.03
C GLY A 106 -5.61 12.96 -9.80
N GLU A 107 -6.93 13.02 -9.72
CA GLU A 107 -7.68 14.26 -9.53
C GLU A 107 -7.57 14.77 -8.10
N THR A 108 -7.54 13.85 -7.12
CA THR A 108 -7.53 14.18 -5.70
C THR A 108 -6.14 14.15 -5.09
N GLY A 109 -5.20 13.44 -5.72
CA GLY A 109 -3.85 13.25 -5.18
C GLY A 109 -3.77 12.25 -4.02
N HIS A 110 -4.90 11.64 -3.61
CA HIS A 110 -4.89 10.66 -2.52
C HIS A 110 -4.43 9.28 -3.00
N LEU A 111 -3.61 8.59 -2.20
CA LEU A 111 -3.08 7.26 -2.54
C LEU A 111 -4.17 6.18 -2.68
N ASP A 112 -5.38 6.41 -2.17
CA ASP A 112 -6.52 5.49 -2.25
C ASP A 112 -7.58 5.89 -3.28
N GLU A 113 -7.28 6.84 -4.17
CA GLU A 113 -8.21 7.34 -5.19
C GLU A 113 -8.64 6.26 -6.20
N ASP A 114 -7.70 5.50 -6.76
CA ASP A 114 -7.97 4.49 -7.81
C ASP A 114 -8.19 3.08 -7.21
N TYR A 115 -8.84 2.99 -6.04
CA TYR A 115 -9.00 1.72 -5.34
C TYR A 115 -10.14 0.86 -5.91
N ASN A 116 -9.80 -0.31 -6.47
CA ASN A 116 -10.78 -1.24 -7.05
C ASN A 116 -10.66 -2.64 -6.40
N LYS A 117 -11.55 -2.96 -5.45
CA LYS A 117 -11.59 -4.29 -4.78
C LYS A 117 -11.80 -5.37 -5.85
N ALA A 118 -10.99 -6.44 -5.78
CA ALA A 118 -11.10 -7.56 -6.70
C ALA A 118 -12.25 -8.51 -6.30
N ASP A 119 -12.87 -9.17 -7.27
CA ASP A 119 -14.01 -10.08 -7.05
C ASP A 119 -13.63 -11.30 -6.19
N ASP A 120 -12.39 -11.76 -6.30
CA ASP A 120 -11.78 -12.87 -5.57
C ASP A 120 -11.10 -12.44 -4.25
N ALA A 121 -11.34 -11.22 -3.79
CA ALA A 121 -10.64 -10.68 -2.63
C ALA A 121 -10.90 -11.46 -1.33
N GLU A 122 -12.10 -11.99 -1.14
CA GLU A 122 -12.47 -12.74 0.07
C GLU A 122 -11.84 -14.13 0.07
N GLU A 123 -11.83 -14.80 -1.09
CA GLU A 123 -11.14 -16.07 -1.27
C GLU A 123 -9.63 -15.92 -1.00
N ARG A 124 -9.00 -14.90 -1.60
CA ARG A 124 -7.57 -14.65 -1.40
C ARG A 124 -7.29 -14.15 0.02
N GLU A 125 -8.25 -13.56 0.73
CA GLU A 125 -8.05 -13.23 2.15
C GLU A 125 -7.82 -14.48 2.99
N SER A 126 -8.53 -15.58 2.71
CA SER A 126 -8.37 -16.85 3.43
C SER A 126 -6.97 -17.48 3.30
N THR A 127 -6.21 -17.08 2.27
CA THR A 127 -4.82 -17.55 2.07
C THR A 127 -3.81 -16.87 2.97
N TYR A 128 -4.19 -15.77 3.63
CA TYR A 128 -3.33 -15.11 4.59
C TYR A 128 -3.00 -16.08 5.73
N PRO A 129 -1.73 -16.45 5.94
CA PRO A 129 -1.36 -17.46 6.94
C PRO A 129 -1.54 -16.99 8.39
N GLY A 130 -2.01 -15.76 8.62
CA GLY A 130 -2.10 -15.17 9.94
C GLY A 130 -0.72 -14.85 10.51
N THR A 131 -0.70 -14.44 11.78
CA THR A 131 0.51 -14.44 12.59
C THR A 131 0.86 -15.89 12.96
N LYS A 132 2.10 -16.31 12.68
CA LYS A 132 2.66 -17.53 13.29
C LYS A 132 3.24 -17.19 14.66
#